data_AF-A0A8S1D6C7-F1
#
_entry.id   AF-A0A8S1D6C7-F1
#
_cell.length_a   1.000
_cell.length_b   1.000
_cell.length_c   1.000
_cell.angle_alpha   90.00
_cell.angle_beta   90.00
_cell.angle_gamma   90.00
#
_symmetry.space_group_name_H-M   'P 1'
#
loop_
_entity.id
_entity.type
_entity.pdbx_description
1 polymer ?
#
loop_
_entity_poly.entity_id
_entity_poly.type
_entity_poly.pdbx_seq_one_letter_code
_entity_poly.pdbx_strand_id
1 'polypeptide(L)'
;MKQRDLKFCKNIPLQKNLGGNLRWNLCSLPGIRDICADINRSLERIEPAVDVDKDWFSTVQSARGSFWRGKDCDDADTVAYPGRQAVLGDAFSDSNCNGIHGIDPATASAWETQLCSGSVGKGLIYMGDSVGAHFHFPERWMDPLQVAQIDPWDIPTSLLQNVTQWILNEGDWPQLGFATGYLNNTQSSLIQGPVDSIYLRMLAMNRCNHRDFQNLSRNGAATNTVLAYMQSVARNATKDRPALFIYGLYGNDVCNNYKDTISNMTTPEELRKNVMAVLEFMDTVLPEGSHALIVGLVDASFIYPAMRDLVHPLGRLHNDITYGDLYEWFSCMQIGPCNGWMTANETLRAITSKASKRLSAELKKITATQTFNNFKLHYLDNPLGEVMDEWVKQGHKVAELIDPIDSLHPSQMAQALITEVAWRNIKKQFPYILGEENPNNDKIIELFGDQGGH
;
A
#
# COMPACT_ATOMS: atom_id res chain seq x y z
N MET A 1 3.87 -53.10 -4.66
CA MET A 1 4.67 -51.86 -4.79
C MET A 1 6.08 -52.24 -5.27
N LYS A 2 6.37 -52.06 -6.55
CA LYS A 2 7.68 -52.33 -7.14
C LYS A 2 8.26 -51.01 -7.64
N GLN A 3 9.48 -50.71 -7.19
CA GLN A 3 10.42 -49.72 -7.74
C GLN A 3 10.40 -49.73 -9.27
N ARG A 4 9.67 -48.83 -9.89
CA ARG A 4 9.88 -48.39 -11.26
C ARG A 4 9.72 -46.88 -11.30
N ASP A 5 10.61 -46.25 -12.07
CA ASP A 5 10.53 -44.87 -12.56
C ASP A 5 11.25 -43.75 -11.78
N LEU A 6 12.45 -44.06 -11.25
CA LEU A 6 13.52 -43.07 -11.00
C LEU A 6 14.69 -43.27 -11.99
N LYS A 7 14.39 -43.29 -13.29
CA LYS A 7 15.39 -43.52 -14.36
C LYS A 7 15.33 -42.53 -15.53
N PHE A 8 14.80 -41.32 -15.35
CA PHE A 8 14.78 -40.32 -16.43
C PHE A 8 15.97 -39.33 -16.46
N CYS A 9 16.81 -39.28 -15.42
CA CYS A 9 17.91 -38.30 -15.35
C CYS A 9 19.32 -38.89 -15.55
N LYS A 10 19.48 -40.04 -16.21
CA LYS A 10 20.82 -40.68 -16.36
C LYS A 10 21.44 -40.66 -17.75
N ASN A 11 20.73 -40.23 -18.80
CA ASN A 11 21.24 -40.28 -20.18
C ASN A 11 21.13 -38.95 -20.95
N ILE A 12 21.17 -37.81 -20.25
CA ILE A 12 21.49 -36.54 -20.92
C ILE A 12 23.02 -36.43 -20.86
N PRO A 13 23.75 -36.33 -21.99
CA PRO A 13 25.14 -35.95 -21.94
C PRO A 13 25.21 -34.61 -21.21
N LEU A 14 25.87 -34.59 -20.05
CA LEU A 14 26.33 -33.35 -19.43
C LEU A 14 27.17 -32.64 -20.49
N GLN A 15 26.55 -31.72 -21.23
CA GLN A 15 27.27 -30.71 -21.99
C GLN A 15 28.12 -29.96 -20.98
N LYS A 16 29.40 -30.35 -20.92
CA LYS A 16 30.48 -29.54 -20.40
C LYS A 16 30.29 -28.11 -20.92
N ASN A 17 30.23 -27.16 -19.99
CA ASN A 17 30.57 -25.76 -20.17
C ASN A 17 30.36 -25.21 -21.59
N LEU A 18 29.13 -24.80 -21.88
CA LEU A 18 28.94 -23.56 -22.64
C LEU A 18 28.97 -22.40 -21.64
N GLY A 19 30.16 -22.18 -21.07
CA GLY A 19 30.55 -20.91 -20.47
C GLY A 19 30.73 -19.87 -21.57
N GLY A 20 29.66 -19.58 -22.30
CA GLY A 20 29.54 -18.39 -23.12
C GLY A 20 28.90 -17.33 -22.24
N ASN A 21 29.72 -16.44 -21.69
CA ASN A 21 29.26 -15.16 -21.14
C ASN A 21 28.54 -14.39 -22.26
N LEU A 22 27.24 -14.61 -22.42
CA LEU A 22 26.34 -13.52 -22.77
C LEU A 22 25.77 -12.95 -21.47
N ARG A 23 26.65 -12.37 -20.64
CA ARG A 23 26.23 -11.34 -19.67
C ARG A 23 25.98 -10.05 -20.44
N TRP A 24 24.96 -10.04 -21.29
CA TRP A 24 24.42 -8.80 -21.82
C TRP A 24 23.55 -8.20 -20.71
N ASN A 25 24.16 -7.33 -19.90
CA ASN A 25 23.39 -6.48 -19.01
C ASN A 25 22.80 -5.36 -19.88
N LEU A 26 21.48 -5.40 -20.12
CA LEU A 26 20.80 -4.36 -20.91
C LEU A 26 21.05 -2.95 -20.30
N CYS A 27 21.21 -2.87 -18.98
CA CYS A 27 21.54 -1.65 -18.24
C CYS A 27 23.00 -1.17 -18.42
N SER A 28 23.84 -1.84 -19.22
CA SER A 28 25.17 -1.35 -19.58
C SER A 28 25.18 -0.51 -20.86
N LEU A 29 24.08 -0.51 -21.62
CA LEU A 29 23.96 0.29 -22.85
C LEU A 29 23.71 1.78 -22.51
N PRO A 30 24.43 2.73 -23.14
CA PRO A 30 24.16 4.16 -22.98
C PRO A 30 22.69 4.49 -23.31
N GLY A 31 22.04 5.34 -22.50
CA GLY A 31 20.61 5.65 -22.58
C GLY A 31 19.70 4.65 -21.85
N ILE A 32 19.97 3.34 -21.90
CA ILE A 32 19.21 2.34 -21.11
C ILE A 32 19.71 2.26 -19.67
N ARG A 33 21.02 2.50 -19.46
CA ARG A 33 21.60 2.58 -18.12
C ARG A 33 20.88 3.58 -17.24
N ASP A 34 20.51 4.74 -17.79
CA ASP A 34 19.89 5.82 -17.03
C ASP A 34 18.45 5.43 -16.65
N ILE A 35 17.68 4.86 -17.59
CA ILE A 35 16.35 4.26 -17.31
C ILE A 35 16.42 3.16 -16.25
N CYS A 36 17.41 2.26 -16.31
CA CYS A 36 17.60 1.25 -15.27
C CYS A 36 17.95 1.86 -13.92
N ALA A 37 18.73 2.94 -13.90
CA ALA A 37 19.05 3.65 -12.67
C ALA A 37 17.80 4.29 -12.06
N ASP A 38 16.90 4.83 -12.89
CA ASP A 38 15.64 5.43 -12.44
C ASP A 38 14.70 4.37 -11.86
N ILE A 39 14.54 3.23 -12.55
CA ILE A 39 13.76 2.10 -12.04
C ILE A 39 14.36 1.56 -10.73
N ASN A 40 15.69 1.40 -10.65
CA ASN A 40 16.32 0.94 -9.42
C ASN A 40 16.14 1.93 -8.26
N ARG A 41 16.21 3.24 -8.50
CA ARG A 41 15.90 4.25 -7.47
C ARG A 41 14.47 4.12 -6.99
N SER A 42 13.51 3.93 -7.91
CA SER A 42 12.12 3.69 -7.57
C SER A 42 11.94 2.48 -6.65
N LEU A 43 12.52 1.34 -7.02
CA LEU A 43 12.39 0.10 -6.25
C LEU A 43 13.15 0.12 -4.91
N GLU A 44 14.29 0.79 -4.85
CA GLU A 44 15.15 0.80 -3.66
C GLU A 44 14.77 1.89 -2.65
N ARG A 45 14.37 3.08 -3.15
CA ARG A 45 14.24 4.33 -2.37
C ARG A 45 12.84 4.93 -2.35
N ILE A 46 11.86 4.33 -3.04
CA ILE A 46 10.47 4.85 -3.09
C ILE A 46 10.41 6.26 -3.72
N GLU A 47 11.30 6.51 -4.67
CA GLU A 47 11.42 7.76 -5.46
C GLU A 47 10.74 7.55 -6.82
N PRO A 48 9.91 8.47 -7.35
CA PRO A 48 9.35 8.28 -8.67
C PRO A 48 10.44 8.12 -9.73
N ALA A 49 10.26 7.19 -10.67
CA ALA A 49 11.22 7.03 -11.76
C ALA A 49 11.23 8.22 -12.73
N VAL A 50 10.11 8.95 -12.82
CA VAL A 50 9.96 10.18 -13.60
C VAL A 50 9.53 11.29 -12.64
N ASP A 51 10.46 12.21 -12.38
CA ASP A 51 10.31 13.37 -11.49
C ASP A 51 11.40 14.37 -11.91
N VAL A 52 11.03 15.33 -12.76
CA VAL A 52 11.99 16.21 -13.46
C VAL A 52 12.43 17.35 -12.54
N ASP A 53 11.53 17.86 -11.70
CA ASP A 53 11.81 18.97 -10.78
C ASP A 53 12.24 18.53 -9.38
N LYS A 54 12.09 17.24 -9.05
CA LYS A 54 12.53 16.56 -7.82
C LYS A 54 11.71 16.92 -6.59
N ASP A 55 10.41 17.08 -6.76
CA ASP A 55 9.46 17.33 -5.69
C ASP A 55 8.81 16.07 -5.10
N TRP A 56 9.17 14.88 -5.61
CA TRP A 56 8.69 13.54 -5.29
C TRP A 56 7.31 13.15 -5.86
N PHE A 57 6.67 14.02 -6.62
CA PHE A 57 5.46 13.71 -7.35
C PHE A 57 5.80 13.41 -8.81
N SER A 58 4.81 12.92 -9.57
CA SER A 58 5.06 12.47 -10.93
C SER A 58 3.83 12.64 -11.79
N THR A 59 4.08 12.90 -13.08
CA THR A 59 3.07 12.88 -14.13
C THR A 59 2.76 11.47 -14.64
N VAL A 60 3.62 10.48 -14.36
CA VAL A 60 3.49 9.07 -14.77
C VAL A 60 2.89 8.24 -13.64
N GLN A 61 2.05 7.25 -13.95
CA GLN A 61 1.32 6.49 -12.93
C GLN A 61 2.16 5.44 -12.18
N SER A 62 2.91 4.60 -12.91
CA SER A 62 3.65 3.46 -12.33
C SER A 62 5.03 3.87 -11.80
N ALA A 63 5.81 2.93 -11.26
CA ALA A 63 7.20 3.15 -10.82
C ALA A 63 7.30 4.31 -9.81
N ARG A 64 6.53 4.17 -8.72
CA ARG A 64 6.43 5.14 -7.61
C ARG A 64 5.88 6.52 -7.99
N GLY A 65 5.26 6.64 -9.17
CA GLY A 65 4.56 7.85 -9.61
C GLY A 65 3.12 7.99 -9.08
N SER A 66 2.19 8.46 -9.91
CA SER A 66 0.87 8.91 -9.45
C SER A 66 -0.11 7.84 -8.97
N PHE A 67 0.18 6.54 -9.15
CA PHE A 67 -0.54 5.49 -8.42
C PHE A 67 -0.22 5.51 -6.91
N TRP A 68 0.95 6.02 -6.55
CA TRP A 68 1.47 6.04 -5.19
C TRP A 68 1.26 7.36 -4.49
N ARG A 69 1.25 8.48 -5.22
CA ARG A 69 1.05 9.83 -4.69
C ARG A 69 0.13 10.62 -5.61
N GLY A 70 -0.33 11.79 -5.17
CA GLY A 70 -1.02 12.73 -6.06
C GLY A 70 -0.28 12.96 -7.36
N LYS A 71 -0.99 13.04 -8.48
CA LYS A 71 -0.37 13.40 -9.75
C LYS A 71 0.08 14.85 -9.74
N ASP A 72 1.32 15.04 -10.14
CA ASP A 72 1.90 16.34 -10.38
C ASP A 72 1.20 17.05 -11.55
N CYS A 73 0.87 18.32 -11.34
CA CYS A 73 0.24 19.18 -12.32
C CYS A 73 1.25 19.95 -13.19
N ASP A 74 2.50 20.12 -12.74
CA ASP A 74 3.57 20.77 -13.49
C ASP A 74 4.98 20.28 -13.07
N ASP A 75 5.43 19.18 -13.67
CA ASP A 75 6.74 18.50 -13.46
C ASP A 75 7.97 19.35 -13.85
N ALA A 76 7.79 20.62 -14.18
CA ALA A 76 8.86 21.57 -14.41
C ALA A 76 8.96 22.65 -13.31
N ASP A 77 8.04 22.66 -12.34
CA ASP A 77 7.97 23.66 -11.28
C ASP A 77 7.88 23.06 -9.87
N THR A 78 9.03 23.06 -9.19
CA THR A 78 9.20 22.61 -7.78
C THR A 78 8.26 23.24 -6.74
N VAL A 79 7.46 24.24 -7.12
CA VAL A 79 6.44 24.85 -6.25
C VAL A 79 5.01 24.45 -6.58
N ALA A 80 4.78 23.57 -7.55
CA ALA A 80 3.46 23.14 -8.02
C ALA A 80 3.22 21.65 -7.73
N TYR A 81 2.79 21.30 -6.51
CA TYR A 81 2.63 19.89 -6.12
C TYR A 81 1.49 19.63 -5.13
N PRO A 82 0.93 18.40 -5.12
CA PRO A 82 -0.17 18.03 -4.22
C PRO A 82 0.07 18.36 -2.75
N GLY A 83 -0.86 19.14 -2.18
CA GLY A 83 -0.93 19.43 -0.75
C GLY A 83 -0.12 20.62 -0.25
N ARG A 84 0.51 21.36 -1.17
CA ARG A 84 1.07 22.68 -0.88
C ARG A 84 -0.01 23.67 -0.40
N GLN A 85 0.38 24.68 0.37
CA GLN A 85 -0.46 25.87 0.55
C GLN A 85 -0.48 26.69 -0.74
N ALA A 86 -1.67 27.16 -1.12
CA ALA A 86 -1.88 27.89 -2.35
C ALA A 86 -1.04 29.18 -2.42
N VAL A 87 -0.29 29.34 -3.51
CA VAL A 87 0.54 30.50 -3.76
C VAL A 87 -0.33 31.64 -4.30
N LEU A 88 -0.47 32.71 -3.52
CA LEU A 88 -1.35 33.84 -3.84
C LEU A 88 -2.81 33.41 -4.10
N GLY A 89 -3.27 32.38 -3.38
CA GLY A 89 -4.61 31.82 -3.56
C GLY A 89 -4.83 31.20 -4.94
N ASP A 90 -3.77 30.79 -5.63
CA ASP A 90 -3.80 30.16 -6.96
C ASP A 90 -4.55 30.99 -8.01
N ALA A 91 -4.45 32.33 -7.90
CA ALA A 91 -5.12 33.26 -8.80
C ALA A 91 -4.67 33.13 -10.27
N PHE A 92 -3.46 32.62 -10.52
CA PHE A 92 -2.85 32.53 -11.86
C PHE A 92 -2.50 31.11 -12.30
N SER A 93 -2.12 30.24 -11.36
CA SER A 93 -1.78 28.84 -11.60
C SER A 93 -2.20 28.02 -10.38
N ASP A 94 -2.57 26.77 -10.61
CA ASP A 94 -2.81 25.80 -9.54
C ASP A 94 -1.45 25.34 -9.00
N SER A 95 -1.10 25.78 -7.78
CA SER A 95 0.20 25.47 -7.16
C SER A 95 0.14 24.26 -6.24
N ASN A 96 -1.05 23.70 -6.03
CA ASN A 96 -1.23 22.57 -5.13
C ASN A 96 -1.95 21.38 -5.77
N CYS A 97 -2.12 21.43 -7.09
CA CYS A 97 -2.63 20.39 -7.97
C CYS A 97 -4.03 19.86 -7.60
N ASN A 98 -4.82 20.67 -6.89
CA ASN A 98 -6.17 20.28 -6.48
C ASN A 98 -7.23 20.63 -7.53
N GLY A 99 -6.86 21.25 -8.66
CA GLY A 99 -7.73 21.63 -9.76
C GLY A 99 -8.53 22.92 -9.55
N ILE A 100 -8.35 23.63 -8.44
CA ILE A 100 -9.04 24.88 -8.10
C ILE A 100 -8.03 26.03 -8.28
N HIS A 101 -8.30 26.91 -9.23
CA HIS A 101 -7.46 28.07 -9.50
C HIS A 101 -8.23 29.17 -10.24
N GLY A 102 -7.61 30.34 -10.41
CA GLY A 102 -8.19 31.49 -11.09
C GLY A 102 -8.97 32.42 -10.18
N ILE A 103 -9.66 33.38 -10.79
CA ILE A 103 -10.34 34.49 -10.10
C ILE A 103 -11.84 34.43 -10.38
N ASP A 104 -12.64 34.66 -9.35
CA ASP A 104 -14.06 34.91 -9.49
C ASP A 104 -14.31 36.29 -10.10
N PRO A 105 -14.92 36.39 -11.29
CA PRO A 105 -15.17 37.68 -11.93
C PRO A 105 -16.17 38.56 -11.17
N ALA A 106 -17.01 37.99 -10.30
CA ALA A 106 -18.00 38.75 -9.54
C ALA A 106 -17.39 39.49 -8.34
N THR A 107 -16.42 38.87 -7.67
CA THR A 107 -15.81 39.41 -6.44
C THR A 107 -14.36 39.87 -6.63
N ALA A 108 -13.74 39.54 -7.77
CA ALA A 108 -12.33 39.75 -8.07
C ALA A 108 -11.37 39.10 -7.04
N SER A 109 -11.81 38.03 -6.36
CA SER A 109 -10.98 37.25 -5.43
C SER A 109 -10.74 35.83 -5.93
N ALA A 110 -9.62 35.24 -5.54
CA ALA A 110 -9.20 33.94 -6.05
C ALA A 110 -10.12 32.81 -5.55
N TRP A 111 -10.47 31.86 -6.44
CA TRP A 111 -11.41 30.78 -6.12
C TRP A 111 -10.94 29.93 -4.95
N GLU A 112 -9.66 29.58 -4.90
CA GLU A 112 -9.05 28.82 -3.80
C GLU A 112 -9.27 29.50 -2.44
N THR A 113 -9.13 30.82 -2.38
CA THR A 113 -9.31 31.58 -1.13
C THR A 113 -10.78 31.55 -0.70
N GLN A 114 -11.71 31.70 -1.63
CA GLN A 114 -13.13 31.67 -1.31
C GLN A 114 -13.63 30.29 -0.91
N LEU A 115 -13.15 29.25 -1.61
CA LEU A 115 -13.70 27.90 -1.51
C LEU A 115 -12.99 27.06 -0.45
N CYS A 116 -11.72 27.32 -0.16
CA CYS A 116 -10.90 26.48 0.70
C CYS A 116 -10.44 27.14 2.02
N SER A 117 -10.38 28.47 2.15
CA SER A 117 -9.83 29.10 3.38
C SER A 117 -10.65 28.85 4.66
N GLY A 118 -11.95 28.54 4.54
CA GLY A 118 -12.82 28.21 5.67
C GLY A 118 -12.71 26.76 6.16
N SER A 119 -12.05 25.88 5.40
CA SER A 119 -11.87 24.47 5.71
C SER A 119 -10.38 24.14 5.65
N VAL A 120 -9.74 23.81 6.77
CA VAL A 120 -8.32 23.44 6.74
C VAL A 120 -8.18 22.11 6.01
N GLY A 121 -7.85 22.16 4.72
CA GLY A 121 -7.53 20.99 3.91
C GLY A 121 -6.37 20.19 4.55
N LYS A 122 -6.43 18.87 4.45
CA LYS A 122 -5.43 17.96 5.02
C LYS A 122 -5.09 16.85 4.03
N GLY A 123 -3.81 16.61 3.86
CA GLY A 123 -3.31 15.48 3.09
C GLY A 123 -3.37 14.17 3.86
N LEU A 124 -3.35 13.05 3.14
CA LEU A 124 -3.15 11.72 3.71
C LEU A 124 -1.75 11.22 3.40
N ILE A 125 -0.95 10.92 4.41
CA ILE A 125 0.34 10.25 4.24
C ILE A 125 0.23 8.88 4.90
N TYR A 126 0.25 7.82 4.11
CA TYR A 126 0.18 6.45 4.59
C TYR A 126 1.55 5.79 4.48
N MET A 127 2.09 5.33 5.60
CA MET A 127 3.35 4.58 5.67
C MET A 127 3.04 3.18 6.18
N GLY A 128 3.23 2.18 5.32
CA GLY A 128 2.89 0.81 5.65
C GLY A 128 3.64 -0.26 4.89
N ASP A 129 3.06 -1.45 4.88
CA ASP A 129 3.60 -2.63 4.23
C ASP A 129 2.75 -3.07 3.02
N SER A 130 2.93 -4.31 2.57
CA SER A 130 2.18 -4.92 1.47
C SER A 130 0.66 -4.84 1.63
N VAL A 131 0.12 -4.77 2.86
CA VAL A 131 -1.32 -4.58 3.07
C VAL A 131 -1.76 -3.18 2.63
N GLY A 132 -0.96 -2.16 2.95
CA GLY A 132 -1.21 -0.76 2.61
C GLY A 132 -0.89 -0.40 1.16
N ALA A 133 0.10 -1.07 0.56
CA ALA A 133 0.38 -0.98 -0.87
C ALA A 133 -0.69 -1.72 -1.70
N HIS A 134 -1.48 -2.58 -1.05
CA HIS A 134 -2.38 -3.52 -1.69
C HIS A 134 -1.64 -4.45 -2.67
N PHE A 135 -0.73 -5.26 -2.13
CA PHE A 135 -0.16 -6.38 -2.87
C PHE A 135 -1.29 -7.30 -3.32
N HIS A 136 -1.29 -7.63 -4.61
CA HIS A 136 -2.25 -8.57 -5.19
C HIS A 136 -1.64 -9.22 -6.42
N PHE A 137 -1.67 -10.55 -6.45
CA PHE A 137 -1.28 -11.32 -7.62
C PHE A 137 -2.54 -11.83 -8.34
N PRO A 138 -2.78 -11.42 -9.60
CA PRO A 138 -3.97 -11.84 -10.34
C PRO A 138 -4.06 -13.37 -10.48
N GLU A 139 -5.15 -13.94 -9.97
CA GLU A 139 -5.36 -15.39 -9.97
C GLU A 139 -5.32 -15.99 -11.38
N ARG A 140 -5.85 -15.24 -12.35
CA ARG A 140 -5.90 -15.59 -13.77
C ARG A 140 -4.52 -15.88 -14.38
N TRP A 141 -3.45 -15.36 -13.80
CA TRP A 141 -2.08 -15.60 -14.26
C TRP A 141 -1.50 -16.95 -13.80
N MET A 142 -2.10 -17.57 -12.77
CA MET A 142 -1.60 -18.80 -12.15
C MET A 142 -2.58 -19.97 -12.26
N ASP A 143 -3.89 -19.72 -12.34
CA ASP A 143 -4.89 -20.78 -12.43
C ASP A 143 -4.99 -21.35 -13.86
N PRO A 144 -4.55 -22.60 -14.11
CA PRO A 144 -4.60 -23.19 -15.45
C PRO A 144 -6.02 -23.26 -16.02
N LEU A 145 -7.05 -23.38 -15.18
CA LEU A 145 -8.44 -23.43 -15.61
C LEU A 145 -8.92 -22.06 -16.12
N GLN A 146 -8.42 -20.96 -15.55
CA GLN A 146 -8.75 -19.63 -16.05
C GLN A 146 -7.94 -19.26 -17.29
N VAL A 147 -6.67 -19.66 -17.34
CA VAL A 147 -5.83 -19.49 -18.55
C VAL A 147 -6.45 -20.24 -19.73
N ALA A 148 -6.96 -21.47 -19.52
CA ALA A 148 -7.60 -22.26 -20.56
C ALA A 148 -8.90 -21.66 -21.12
N GLN A 149 -9.51 -20.70 -20.41
CA GLN A 149 -10.70 -19.98 -20.86
C GLN A 149 -10.36 -18.76 -21.74
N ILE A 150 -9.08 -18.44 -21.91
CA ILE A 150 -8.61 -17.34 -22.75
C ILE A 150 -8.47 -17.84 -24.19
N ASP A 151 -8.98 -17.08 -25.16
CA ASP A 151 -8.71 -17.35 -26.56
C ASP A 151 -7.18 -17.28 -26.79
N PRO A 152 -6.54 -18.28 -27.41
CA PRO A 152 -5.10 -18.27 -27.66
C PRO A 152 -4.60 -16.99 -28.36
N TRP A 153 -5.42 -16.37 -29.21
CA TRP A 153 -5.08 -15.13 -29.90
C TRP A 153 -5.14 -13.90 -28.99
N ASP A 154 -5.89 -13.98 -27.89
CA ASP A 154 -6.05 -12.92 -26.91
C ASP A 154 -5.10 -13.05 -25.71
N ILE A 155 -4.26 -14.09 -25.63
CA ILE A 155 -3.31 -14.27 -24.50
C ILE A 155 -2.44 -13.01 -24.28
N PRO A 156 -1.77 -12.42 -25.30
CA PRO A 156 -0.92 -11.24 -25.07
C PRO A 156 -1.69 -10.03 -24.52
N THR A 157 -2.96 -9.87 -24.92
CA THR A 157 -3.79 -8.70 -24.61
C THR A 157 -4.65 -8.89 -23.35
N SER A 158 -4.97 -10.12 -22.97
CA SER A 158 -5.89 -10.44 -21.87
C SER A 158 -5.27 -11.21 -20.71
N LEU A 159 -4.26 -12.07 -20.96
CA LEU A 159 -3.51 -12.73 -19.89
C LEU A 159 -2.43 -11.79 -19.36
N LEU A 160 -1.61 -11.20 -20.24
CA LEU A 160 -0.51 -10.32 -19.82
C LEU A 160 -0.92 -8.85 -19.66
N GLN A 161 -2.24 -8.59 -19.62
CA GLN A 161 -2.77 -7.24 -19.41
C GLN A 161 -2.19 -6.66 -18.12
N ASN A 162 -1.62 -5.46 -18.20
CA ASN A 162 -1.05 -4.73 -17.08
C ASN A 162 0.11 -5.41 -16.33
N VAL A 163 0.72 -6.48 -16.87
CA VAL A 163 1.91 -7.10 -16.25
C VAL A 163 3.05 -6.10 -16.10
N THR A 164 3.27 -5.22 -17.09
CA THR A 164 4.31 -4.18 -16.98
C THR A 164 4.01 -3.20 -15.84
N GLN A 165 2.77 -2.71 -15.74
CA GLN A 165 2.35 -1.85 -14.62
C GLN A 165 2.50 -2.57 -13.28
N TRP A 166 2.07 -3.83 -13.20
CA TRP A 166 2.18 -4.66 -11.99
C TRP A 166 3.63 -4.82 -11.54
N ILE A 167 4.55 -5.13 -12.47
CA ILE A 167 5.99 -5.22 -12.18
C ILE A 167 6.55 -3.87 -11.73
N LEU A 168 6.23 -2.79 -12.45
CA LEU A 168 6.71 -1.44 -12.12
C LEU A 168 6.11 -0.91 -10.81
N ASN A 169 5.01 -1.49 -10.34
CA ASN A 169 4.43 -1.24 -9.03
C ASN A 169 4.76 -2.33 -8.01
N GLU A 170 5.80 -3.14 -8.23
CA GLU A 170 6.27 -4.11 -7.21
C GLU A 170 5.25 -5.19 -6.81
N GLY A 171 4.24 -5.42 -7.66
CA GLY A 171 3.11 -6.31 -7.40
C GLY A 171 1.94 -5.67 -6.65
N ASP A 172 2.02 -4.35 -6.44
CA ASP A 172 1.09 -3.58 -5.64
C ASP A 172 0.07 -2.81 -6.49
N TRP A 173 -1.09 -2.53 -5.88
CA TRP A 173 -2.21 -1.81 -6.48
C TRP A 173 -2.65 -0.64 -5.57
N PRO A 174 -1.75 0.30 -5.23
CA PRO A 174 -2.03 1.37 -4.27
C PRO A 174 -3.18 2.28 -4.73
N GLN A 175 -3.41 2.37 -6.04
CA GLN A 175 -4.51 3.10 -6.66
C GLN A 175 -5.90 2.47 -6.44
N LEU A 176 -5.97 1.23 -5.93
CA LEU A 176 -7.20 0.53 -5.57
C LEU A 176 -7.28 0.19 -4.06
N GLY A 177 -6.19 0.38 -3.31
CA GLY A 177 -6.06 -0.01 -1.91
C GLY A 177 -6.86 0.84 -0.92
N PHE A 178 -7.03 0.31 0.30
CA PHE A 178 -7.86 0.90 1.35
C PHE A 178 -7.37 2.26 1.85
N ALA A 179 -6.06 2.53 1.77
CA ALA A 179 -5.49 3.76 2.27
C ALA A 179 -5.69 4.90 1.27
N THR A 180 -5.14 4.73 0.07
CA THR A 180 -4.97 5.80 -0.93
C THR A 180 -5.66 5.53 -2.26
N GLY A 181 -6.42 4.44 -2.39
CA GLY A 181 -7.04 4.07 -3.65
C GLY A 181 -7.99 5.16 -4.16
N TYR A 182 -7.96 5.43 -5.45
CA TYR A 182 -8.70 6.55 -6.06
C TYR A 182 -9.31 6.21 -7.42
N LEU A 183 -8.87 5.11 -8.05
CA LEU A 183 -9.41 4.66 -9.32
C LEU A 183 -10.56 3.70 -9.10
N ASN A 184 -11.60 3.83 -9.91
CA ASN A 184 -12.60 2.77 -10.02
C ASN A 184 -11.93 1.50 -10.58
N ASN A 185 -12.26 0.35 -10.00
CA ASN A 185 -11.80 -0.92 -10.51
C ASN A 185 -12.48 -1.25 -11.84
N THR A 186 -11.78 -0.99 -12.95
CA THR A 186 -12.21 -1.34 -14.31
C THR A 186 -11.66 -2.68 -14.78
N GLN A 187 -10.87 -3.36 -13.95
CA GLN A 187 -10.13 -4.58 -14.30
C GLN A 187 -10.60 -5.77 -13.49
N SER A 188 -11.92 -6.00 -13.48
CA SER A 188 -12.56 -7.06 -12.70
C SER A 188 -12.05 -8.48 -13.02
N SER A 189 -11.40 -8.67 -14.17
CA SER A 189 -10.75 -9.94 -14.52
C SER A 189 -9.39 -10.17 -13.86
N LEU A 190 -8.74 -9.11 -13.38
CA LEU A 190 -7.46 -9.19 -12.69
C LEU A 190 -7.68 -9.13 -11.18
N ILE A 191 -8.51 -8.20 -10.73
CA ILE A 191 -8.74 -7.92 -9.30
C ILE A 191 -10.23 -7.65 -9.06
N GLN A 192 -10.82 -8.31 -8.06
CA GLN A 192 -12.27 -8.29 -7.84
C GLN A 192 -12.63 -7.62 -6.52
N GLY A 193 -13.49 -6.61 -6.60
CA GLY A 193 -14.01 -5.90 -5.44
C GLY A 193 -14.18 -4.41 -5.71
N PRO A 194 -14.96 -3.71 -4.86
CA PRO A 194 -15.12 -2.27 -4.93
C PRO A 194 -13.84 -1.56 -4.48
N VAL A 195 -13.71 -0.30 -4.89
CA VAL A 195 -12.68 0.61 -4.36
C VAL A 195 -13.35 1.58 -3.41
N ASP A 196 -12.82 1.64 -2.20
CA ASP A 196 -13.18 2.58 -1.16
C ASP A 196 -11.93 2.81 -0.32
N SER A 197 -11.58 4.07 -0.08
CA SER A 197 -10.34 4.41 0.61
C SER A 197 -10.49 5.56 1.60
N ILE A 198 -9.57 5.63 2.55
CA ILE A 198 -9.48 6.75 3.50
C ILE A 198 -9.32 8.07 2.73
N TYR A 199 -8.46 8.08 1.69
CA TYR A 199 -8.28 9.25 0.83
C TYR A 199 -9.59 9.70 0.16
N LEU A 200 -10.33 8.81 -0.50
CA LEU A 200 -11.58 9.17 -1.17
C LEU A 200 -12.63 9.71 -0.19
N ARG A 201 -12.68 9.14 1.03
CA ARG A 201 -13.57 9.64 2.09
C ARG A 201 -13.15 11.02 2.60
N MET A 202 -11.85 11.29 2.74
CA MET A 202 -11.33 12.63 3.06
C MET A 202 -11.58 13.64 1.94
N LEU A 203 -11.46 13.22 0.67
CA LEU A 203 -11.77 14.04 -0.50
C LEU A 203 -13.27 14.37 -0.58
N ALA A 204 -14.13 13.42 -0.23
CA ALA A 204 -15.58 13.64 -0.17
C ALA A 204 -15.97 14.64 0.94
N MET A 205 -15.25 14.65 2.07
CA MET A 205 -15.46 15.66 3.11
C MET A 205 -14.98 17.04 2.69
N ASN A 206 -13.85 17.13 1.98
CA ASN A 206 -13.32 18.40 1.51
C ASN A 206 -12.64 18.25 0.16
N ARG A 207 -13.26 18.80 -0.88
CA ARG A 207 -12.78 18.76 -2.27
C ARG A 207 -11.43 19.46 -2.46
N CYS A 208 -11.04 20.36 -1.57
CA CYS A 208 -9.72 20.98 -1.58
C CYS A 208 -8.58 20.00 -1.25
N ASN A 209 -8.87 18.76 -0.82
CA ASN A 209 -7.89 17.70 -0.59
C ASN A 209 -7.56 16.90 -1.85
N HIS A 210 -8.08 17.29 -3.03
CA HIS A 210 -7.84 16.58 -4.27
C HIS A 210 -6.34 16.41 -4.55
N ARG A 211 -5.97 15.19 -4.94
CA ARG A 211 -4.60 14.66 -5.11
C ARG A 211 -3.71 14.64 -3.87
N ASP A 212 -4.09 15.21 -2.72
CA ASP A 212 -3.23 15.27 -1.53
C ASP A 212 -3.17 13.93 -0.77
N PHE A 213 -2.56 12.92 -1.40
CA PHE A 213 -2.26 11.62 -0.82
C PHE A 213 -0.85 11.16 -1.15
N GLN A 214 -0.26 10.37 -0.25
CA GLN A 214 1.03 9.71 -0.42
C GLN A 214 0.97 8.32 0.20
N ASN A 215 1.30 7.29 -0.58
CA ASN A 215 1.43 5.91 -0.13
C ASN A 215 2.90 5.50 -0.18
N LEU A 216 3.53 5.48 0.99
CA LEU A 216 4.92 5.11 1.20
C LEU A 216 5.06 3.66 1.64
N SER A 217 4.11 2.81 1.21
CA SER A 217 4.12 1.40 1.57
C SER A 217 5.12 0.61 0.74
N ARG A 218 5.71 -0.41 1.36
CA ARG A 218 6.64 -1.31 0.67
C ARG A 218 6.45 -2.76 1.10
N ASN A 219 6.49 -3.67 0.14
CA ASN A 219 6.49 -5.10 0.41
C ASN A 219 7.66 -5.49 1.33
N GLY A 220 7.34 -6.19 2.42
CA GLY A 220 8.31 -6.56 3.46
C GLY A 220 8.67 -5.43 4.45
N ALA A 221 7.99 -4.28 4.40
CA ALA A 221 8.24 -3.21 5.37
C ALA A 221 7.92 -3.65 6.81
N ALA A 222 8.94 -3.60 7.66
CA ALA A 222 8.87 -3.69 9.12
C ALA A 222 9.45 -2.41 9.75
N THR A 223 9.26 -2.23 11.07
CA THR A 223 9.64 -0.97 11.75
C THR A 223 11.10 -0.56 11.51
N ASN A 224 12.01 -1.52 11.45
CA ASN A 224 13.44 -1.29 11.19
C ASN A 224 13.74 -0.88 9.74
N THR A 225 13.03 -1.43 8.77
CA THR A 225 13.26 -1.16 7.34
C THR A 225 12.74 0.20 6.90
N VAL A 226 11.67 0.69 7.53
CA VAL A 226 11.09 2.02 7.27
C VAL A 226 12.13 3.13 7.43
N LEU A 227 13.07 2.96 8.36
CA LEU A 227 14.13 3.94 8.62
C LEU A 227 14.97 4.26 7.37
N ALA A 228 15.08 3.31 6.43
CA ALA A 228 15.84 3.50 5.21
C ALA A 228 15.16 4.43 4.19
N TYR A 229 13.85 4.65 4.31
CA TYR A 229 13.08 5.41 3.31
C TYR A 229 12.07 6.39 3.93
N MET A 230 12.02 6.56 5.25
CA MET A 230 11.12 7.55 5.88
C MET A 230 11.31 8.97 5.32
N GLN A 231 12.52 9.31 4.85
CA GLN A 231 12.85 10.58 4.20
C GLN A 231 12.15 10.82 2.87
N SER A 232 11.51 9.81 2.28
CA SER A 232 10.73 9.93 1.05
C SER A 232 9.38 10.63 1.25
N VAL A 233 8.99 10.94 2.49
CA VAL A 233 7.82 11.78 2.79
C VAL A 233 7.99 13.15 2.15
N ALA A 234 7.09 13.50 1.22
CA ALA A 234 7.09 14.80 0.56
C ALA A 234 6.18 15.75 1.34
N ARG A 235 6.74 16.37 2.38
CA ARG A 235 6.06 17.43 3.11
C ARG A 235 7.02 18.47 3.64
N ASN A 236 6.61 19.73 3.54
CA ASN A 236 7.33 20.88 4.03
C ASN A 236 6.56 21.52 5.19
N ALA A 237 7.20 21.57 6.37
CA ALA A 237 6.59 22.03 7.61
C ALA A 237 6.04 23.47 7.57
N THR A 238 6.50 24.33 6.65
CA THR A 238 6.07 25.74 6.57
C THR A 238 5.30 26.09 5.30
N LYS A 239 5.45 25.30 4.24
CA LYS A 239 4.84 25.60 2.93
C LYS A 239 3.62 24.74 2.60
N ASP A 240 3.44 23.63 3.30
CA ASP A 240 2.38 22.68 2.97
C ASP A 240 1.25 22.71 4.00
N ARG A 241 0.11 22.12 3.61
CA ARG A 241 -1.02 21.94 4.51
C ARG A 241 -0.70 20.83 5.53
N PRO A 242 -1.31 20.85 6.73
CA PRO A 242 -1.18 19.74 7.67
C PRO A 242 -1.62 18.41 7.06
N ALA A 243 -1.15 17.30 7.61
CA ALA A 243 -1.49 15.96 7.12
C ALA A 243 -2.02 15.05 8.23
N LEU A 244 -2.85 14.09 7.84
CA LEU A 244 -3.08 12.86 8.60
C LEU A 244 -2.01 11.85 8.17
N PHE A 245 -1.02 11.64 9.03
CA PHE A 245 -0.03 10.61 8.89
C PHE A 245 -0.54 9.31 9.51
N ILE A 246 -0.70 8.24 8.73
CA ILE A 246 -1.08 6.92 9.22
C ILE A 246 0.12 6.00 9.13
N TYR A 247 0.54 5.47 10.28
CA TYR A 247 1.60 4.47 10.36
C TYR A 247 0.98 3.10 10.60
N GLY A 248 1.03 2.24 9.57
CA GLY A 248 0.35 0.96 9.55
C GLY A 248 1.24 -0.16 9.01
N LEU A 249 2.07 -0.73 9.88
CA LEU A 249 2.84 -1.96 9.62
C LEU A 249 2.14 -3.13 10.33
N TYR A 250 1.54 -4.01 9.55
CA TYR A 250 0.54 -4.94 10.03
C TYR A 250 1.15 -6.26 10.49
N GLY A 251 2.24 -6.72 9.83
CA GLY A 251 2.74 -8.08 10.04
C GLY A 251 4.25 -8.29 10.08
N ASN A 252 5.06 -7.58 9.30
CA ASN A 252 6.46 -7.98 9.06
C ASN A 252 7.39 -7.92 10.29
N ASP A 253 7.01 -7.24 11.36
CA ASP A 253 7.73 -7.30 12.64
C ASP A 253 7.58 -8.66 13.36
N VAL A 254 6.60 -9.48 12.96
CA VAL A 254 6.43 -10.87 13.45
C VAL A 254 6.40 -11.92 12.34
N CYS A 255 6.26 -11.49 11.08
CA CYS A 255 6.29 -12.35 9.89
C CYS A 255 7.68 -12.35 9.25
N ASN A 256 8.22 -13.55 9.02
CA ASN A 256 9.48 -13.74 8.32
C ASN A 256 9.55 -15.15 7.70
N ASN A 257 10.56 -15.37 6.85
CA ASN A 257 10.83 -16.62 6.16
C ASN A 257 11.93 -17.47 6.83
N TYR A 258 12.46 -17.04 7.98
CA TYR A 258 13.55 -17.74 8.65
C TYR A 258 13.09 -19.05 9.29
N LYS A 259 13.99 -20.03 9.32
CA LYS A 259 13.77 -21.32 9.98
C LYS A 259 13.53 -21.17 11.47
N ASP A 260 14.25 -20.25 12.12
CA ASP A 260 13.98 -19.84 13.49
C ASP A 260 13.16 -18.55 13.49
N THR A 261 11.86 -18.70 13.26
CA THR A 261 10.94 -17.56 13.11
C THR A 261 10.91 -16.68 14.36
N ILE A 262 10.99 -17.29 15.56
CA ILE A 262 10.77 -16.59 16.84
C ILE A 262 11.93 -15.63 17.14
N SER A 263 13.19 -16.06 16.92
CA SER A 263 14.36 -15.22 17.19
C SER A 263 14.52 -14.04 16.22
N ASN A 264 13.76 -14.04 15.12
CA ASN A 264 13.77 -13.01 14.10
C ASN A 264 12.50 -12.14 14.12
N MET A 265 11.68 -12.22 15.18
CA MET A 265 10.61 -11.26 15.42
C MET A 265 11.20 -10.02 16.12
N THR A 266 10.72 -8.84 15.77
CA THR A 266 11.06 -7.58 16.43
C THR A 266 10.68 -7.64 17.91
N THR A 267 11.57 -7.19 18.78
CA THR A 267 11.28 -7.01 20.21
C THR A 267 10.55 -5.70 20.50
N PRO A 268 9.79 -5.57 21.61
CA PRO A 268 9.18 -4.30 21.99
C PRO A 268 10.18 -3.14 22.11
N GLU A 269 11.40 -3.41 22.57
CA GLU A 269 12.46 -2.43 22.72
C GLU A 269 12.97 -1.93 21.36
N GLU A 270 13.18 -2.84 20.40
CA GLU A 270 13.55 -2.49 19.02
C GLU A 270 12.43 -1.73 18.32
N LEU A 271 11.18 -2.20 18.43
CA LEU A 271 10.02 -1.51 17.87
C LEU A 271 9.94 -0.09 18.42
N ARG A 272 10.06 0.08 19.73
CA ARG A 272 10.02 1.41 20.36
C ARG A 272 11.11 2.31 19.78
N LYS A 273 12.34 1.83 19.70
CA LYS A 273 13.47 2.59 19.13
C LYS A 273 13.17 3.02 17.69
N ASN A 274 12.71 2.09 16.86
CA ASN A 274 12.47 2.35 15.44
C ASN A 274 11.30 3.33 15.24
N VAL A 275 10.19 3.13 15.95
CA VAL A 275 9.01 3.98 15.86
C VAL A 275 9.31 5.39 16.38
N MET A 276 10.06 5.54 17.48
CA MET A 276 10.47 6.87 17.96
C MET A 276 11.30 7.62 16.92
N ALA A 277 12.24 6.95 16.23
CA ALA A 277 13.02 7.59 15.18
C ALA A 277 12.15 8.10 14.02
N VAL A 278 11.11 7.33 13.63
CA VAL A 278 10.14 7.78 12.61
C VAL A 278 9.36 8.99 13.10
N LEU A 279 8.83 8.94 14.33
CA LEU A 279 8.01 10.02 14.88
C LEU A 279 8.81 11.32 15.10
N GLU A 280 10.05 11.21 15.58
CA GLU A 280 10.98 12.34 15.71
C GLU A 280 11.26 12.96 14.33
N PHE A 281 11.48 12.14 13.30
CA PHE A 281 11.61 12.63 11.93
C PHE A 281 10.33 13.30 11.43
N MET A 282 9.15 12.71 11.68
CA MET A 282 7.85 13.30 11.32
C MET A 282 7.66 14.68 11.97
N ASP A 283 8.15 14.90 13.19
CA ASP A 283 8.05 16.21 13.87
C ASP A 283 8.88 17.29 13.18
N THR A 284 9.83 16.91 12.32
CA THR A 284 10.62 17.88 11.54
C THR A 284 10.00 18.23 10.19
N VAL A 285 9.12 17.39 9.66
CA VAL A 285 8.60 17.53 8.28
C VAL A 285 7.11 17.85 8.21
N LEU A 286 6.32 17.39 9.19
CA LEU A 286 4.89 17.65 9.21
C LEU A 286 4.61 19.09 9.66
N PRO A 287 3.72 19.83 8.96
CA PRO A 287 3.26 21.14 9.42
C PRO A 287 2.50 21.05 10.74
N GLU A 288 2.51 22.14 11.51
CA GLU A 288 1.73 22.28 12.73
C GLU A 288 0.23 22.01 12.48
N GLY A 289 -0.43 21.30 13.40
CA GLY A 289 -1.83 20.92 13.27
C GLY A 289 -2.05 19.61 12.51
N SER A 290 -0.98 18.86 12.28
CA SER A 290 -1.03 17.49 11.74
C SER A 290 -1.46 16.48 12.81
N HIS A 291 -1.78 15.27 12.37
CA HIS A 291 -2.13 14.15 13.25
C HIS A 291 -1.40 12.89 12.82
N ALA A 292 -0.87 12.13 13.78
CA ALA A 292 -0.32 10.81 13.52
C ALA A 292 -1.22 9.73 14.13
N LEU A 293 -1.69 8.81 13.32
CA LEU A 293 -2.50 7.66 13.71
C LEU A 293 -1.67 6.38 13.58
N ILE A 294 -1.33 5.78 14.72
CA ILE A 294 -0.51 4.57 14.78
C ILE A 294 -1.43 3.36 14.90
N VAL A 295 -1.37 2.47 13.91
CA VAL A 295 -2.22 1.27 13.85
C VAL A 295 -1.49 0.09 14.49
N GLY A 296 -2.18 -0.69 15.32
CA GLY A 296 -1.65 -1.94 15.86
C GLY A 296 -1.36 -2.99 14.79
N LEU A 297 -0.55 -3.99 15.12
CA LEU A 297 -0.36 -5.18 14.30
C LEU A 297 -1.61 -6.07 14.30
N VAL A 298 -1.74 -6.92 13.28
CA VAL A 298 -2.85 -7.88 13.17
C VAL A 298 -2.59 -9.13 14.01
N ASP A 299 -3.65 -9.79 14.49
CA ASP A 299 -3.61 -11.20 14.90
C ASP A 299 -4.10 -12.07 13.75
N ALA A 300 -3.20 -12.56 12.91
CA ALA A 300 -3.54 -13.32 11.71
C ALA A 300 -3.71 -14.83 11.94
N SER A 301 -3.96 -15.27 13.19
CA SER A 301 -4.13 -16.70 13.49
C SER A 301 -5.31 -17.36 12.77
N PHE A 302 -6.23 -16.55 12.21
CA PHE A 302 -7.37 -17.00 11.42
C PHE A 302 -6.98 -17.57 10.05
N ILE A 303 -5.83 -17.18 9.48
CA ILE A 303 -5.45 -17.52 8.10
C ILE A 303 -5.33 -19.02 7.90
N TYR A 304 -4.44 -19.65 8.66
CA TYR A 304 -4.15 -21.08 8.52
C TYR A 304 -5.41 -21.96 8.61
N PRO A 305 -6.25 -21.88 9.66
CA PRO A 305 -7.46 -22.71 9.73
C PRO A 305 -8.50 -22.38 8.65
N ALA A 306 -8.57 -21.14 8.15
CA ALA A 306 -9.51 -20.77 7.09
C ALA A 306 -9.09 -21.27 5.71
N MET A 307 -7.78 -21.37 5.44
CA MET A 307 -7.24 -21.61 4.10
C MET A 307 -6.69 -23.03 3.91
N ARG A 308 -6.13 -23.67 4.94
CA ARG A 308 -5.29 -24.89 4.83
C ARG A 308 -5.88 -26.01 3.98
N ASP A 309 -7.19 -26.24 4.05
CA ASP A 309 -7.87 -27.37 3.41
C ASP A 309 -8.50 -27.00 2.06
N LEU A 310 -8.43 -25.71 1.68
CA LEU A 310 -8.86 -25.24 0.37
C LEU A 310 -7.79 -25.56 -0.68
N VAL A 311 -8.25 -25.75 -1.92
CA VAL A 311 -7.39 -26.00 -3.07
C VAL A 311 -6.83 -24.67 -3.56
N HIS A 312 -5.50 -24.56 -3.60
CA HIS A 312 -4.82 -23.40 -4.15
C HIS A 312 -5.08 -23.32 -5.67
N PRO A 313 -5.15 -22.13 -6.29
CA PRO A 313 -5.34 -21.96 -7.74
C PRO A 313 -4.48 -22.87 -8.64
N LEU A 314 -3.20 -23.05 -8.30
CA LEU A 314 -2.29 -23.98 -9.00
C LEU A 314 -2.76 -25.45 -8.98
N GLY A 315 -3.46 -25.88 -7.94
CA GLY A 315 -3.94 -27.25 -7.76
C GLY A 315 -5.34 -27.51 -8.30
N ARG A 316 -6.06 -26.51 -8.81
CA ARG A 316 -7.48 -26.67 -9.16
C ARG A 316 -7.74 -27.63 -10.32
N LEU A 317 -6.81 -27.70 -11.29
CA LEU A 317 -6.95 -28.58 -12.45
C LEU A 317 -6.98 -30.07 -12.06
N HIS A 318 -6.21 -30.45 -11.04
CA HIS A 318 -6.06 -31.85 -10.61
C HIS A 318 -6.53 -32.11 -9.18
N ASN A 319 -6.98 -31.08 -8.47
CA ASN A 319 -7.39 -31.11 -7.07
C ASN A 319 -6.29 -31.71 -6.17
N ASP A 320 -5.05 -31.26 -6.35
CA ASP A 320 -3.84 -31.91 -5.82
C ASP A 320 -2.88 -30.99 -5.05
N ILE A 321 -3.17 -29.69 -4.96
CA ILE A 321 -2.39 -28.72 -4.17
C ILE A 321 -3.34 -27.92 -3.28
N THR A 322 -3.28 -28.16 -1.98
CA THR A 322 -3.97 -27.33 -0.98
C THR A 322 -3.08 -26.17 -0.53
N TYR A 323 -3.66 -25.16 0.13
CA TYR A 323 -2.83 -24.12 0.77
C TYR A 323 -1.97 -24.71 1.89
N GLY A 324 -2.41 -25.76 2.58
CA GLY A 324 -1.58 -26.48 3.54
C GLY A 324 -0.28 -27.00 2.91
N ASP A 325 -0.37 -27.62 1.74
CA ASP A 325 0.80 -28.10 0.98
C ASP A 325 1.71 -26.94 0.56
N LEU A 326 1.12 -25.82 0.11
CA LEU A 326 1.86 -24.62 -0.27
C LEU A 326 2.64 -24.03 0.91
N TYR A 327 2.04 -23.96 2.09
CA TYR A 327 2.67 -23.43 3.30
C TYR A 327 3.86 -24.29 3.77
N GLU A 328 3.72 -25.61 3.66
CA GLU A 328 4.83 -26.54 3.93
C GLU A 328 5.97 -26.35 2.94
N TRP A 329 5.65 -26.18 1.65
CA TRP A 329 6.63 -25.89 0.61
C TRP A 329 7.35 -24.55 0.83
N PHE A 330 6.61 -23.49 1.13
CA PHE A 330 7.15 -22.17 1.47
C PHE A 330 8.12 -22.21 2.64
N SER A 331 7.75 -22.94 3.70
CA SER A 331 8.61 -23.14 4.88
C SER A 331 9.87 -23.93 4.53
N CYS A 332 9.74 -24.97 3.68
CA CYS A 332 10.86 -25.79 3.22
C CYS A 332 11.87 -24.97 2.40
N MET A 333 11.36 -24.12 1.50
CA MET A 333 12.16 -23.31 0.59
C MET A 333 12.66 -21.99 1.23
N GLN A 334 12.17 -21.64 2.42
CA GLN A 334 12.46 -20.36 3.10
C GLN A 334 12.09 -19.13 2.26
N ILE A 335 10.92 -19.20 1.64
CA ILE A 335 10.35 -18.10 0.83
C ILE A 335 8.94 -17.70 1.28
N GLY A 336 8.43 -18.34 2.34
CA GLY A 336 7.12 -18.04 2.89
C GLY A 336 7.06 -16.63 3.48
N PRO A 337 5.99 -15.85 3.19
CA PRO A 337 5.90 -14.48 3.66
C PRO A 337 5.68 -14.40 5.18
N CYS A 338 5.10 -15.43 5.79
CA CYS A 338 4.91 -15.47 7.24
C CYS A 338 4.90 -16.89 7.82
N ASN A 339 6.08 -17.46 8.08
CA ASN A 339 6.21 -18.80 8.69
C ASN A 339 5.49 -18.91 10.05
N GLY A 340 5.38 -17.79 10.77
CA GLY A 340 4.76 -17.75 12.11
C GLY A 340 3.26 -18.07 12.12
N TRP A 341 2.51 -17.58 11.13
CA TRP A 341 1.05 -17.80 11.03
C TRP A 341 0.67 -18.85 9.98
N MET A 342 1.41 -18.96 8.87
CA MET A 342 1.14 -19.89 7.78
C MET A 342 1.82 -21.24 8.03
N THR A 343 1.42 -21.92 9.10
CA THR A 343 2.05 -23.17 9.54
C THR A 343 1.05 -24.09 10.24
N ALA A 344 1.23 -25.41 10.11
CA ALA A 344 0.47 -26.40 10.86
C ALA A 344 0.72 -26.36 12.37
N ASN A 345 1.88 -25.82 12.79
CA ASN A 345 2.27 -25.73 14.19
C ASN A 345 1.46 -24.67 14.95
N GLU A 346 0.40 -25.10 15.63
CA GLU A 346 -0.48 -24.22 16.42
C GLU A 346 0.26 -23.45 17.52
N THR A 347 1.25 -24.08 18.15
CA THR A 347 2.08 -23.42 19.17
C THR A 347 2.85 -22.23 18.57
N LEU A 348 3.41 -22.40 17.36
CA LEU A 348 4.10 -21.31 16.67
C LEU A 348 3.13 -20.19 16.28
N ARG A 349 1.93 -20.52 15.79
CA ARG A 349 0.88 -19.52 15.51
C ARG A 349 0.52 -18.72 16.77
N ALA A 350 0.32 -19.39 17.90
CA ALA A 350 -0.01 -18.75 19.17
C ALA A 350 1.13 -17.84 19.70
N ILE A 351 2.40 -18.25 19.53
CA ILE A 351 3.57 -17.43 19.88
C ILE A 351 3.61 -16.16 19.02
N THR A 352 3.42 -16.30 17.70
CA THR A 352 3.39 -15.18 16.75
C THR A 352 2.30 -14.18 17.10
N SER A 353 1.06 -14.65 17.36
CA SER A 353 -0.05 -13.80 17.80
C SER A 353 0.22 -13.10 19.13
N LYS A 354 0.90 -13.78 20.07
CA LYS A 354 1.31 -13.17 21.34
C LYS A 354 2.38 -12.09 21.14
N ALA A 355 3.32 -12.30 20.23
CA ALA A 355 4.31 -11.29 19.87
C ALA A 355 3.63 -10.06 19.25
N SER A 356 2.73 -10.26 18.28
CA SER A 356 1.94 -9.18 17.67
C SER A 356 1.19 -8.34 18.72
N LYS A 357 0.47 -8.99 19.65
CA LYS A 357 -0.23 -8.30 20.75
C LYS A 357 0.70 -7.49 21.66
N ARG A 358 1.92 -7.98 21.93
CA ARG A 358 2.91 -7.25 22.73
C ARG A 358 3.43 -6.01 22.00
N LEU A 359 3.70 -6.12 20.71
CA LEU A 359 4.14 -5.00 19.86
C LEU A 359 3.04 -3.94 19.74
N SER A 360 1.79 -4.35 19.51
CA SER A 360 0.62 -3.47 19.53
C SER A 360 0.44 -2.74 20.87
N ALA A 361 0.68 -3.42 22.00
CA ALA A 361 0.63 -2.78 23.31
C ALA A 361 1.75 -1.73 23.51
N GLU A 362 2.95 -1.96 22.96
CA GLU A 362 4.02 -0.96 23.00
C GLU A 362 3.70 0.26 22.12
N LEU A 363 3.13 0.07 20.93
CA LEU A 363 2.62 1.18 20.10
C LEU A 363 1.57 2.02 20.85
N LYS A 364 0.65 1.35 21.54
CA LYS A 364 -0.35 2.01 22.40
C LYS A 364 0.27 2.77 23.57
N LYS A 365 1.37 2.25 24.13
CA LYS A 365 2.12 2.95 25.19
C LYS A 365 2.88 4.16 24.66
N ILE A 366 3.48 4.07 23.47
CA ILE A 366 4.15 5.21 22.82
C ILE A 366 3.16 6.35 22.61
N THR A 367 2.03 6.08 21.98
CA THR A 367 0.95 7.07 21.74
C THR A 367 0.35 7.68 23.00
N ALA A 368 0.33 6.95 24.11
CA ALA A 368 -0.15 7.48 25.39
C ALA A 368 0.89 8.31 26.16
N THR A 369 2.18 8.20 25.85
CA THR A 369 3.26 8.76 26.70
C THR A 369 4.15 9.78 25.99
N GLN A 370 4.14 9.82 24.66
CA GLN A 370 4.98 10.72 23.87
C GLN A 370 4.16 11.88 23.32
N THR A 371 4.81 13.04 23.17
CA THR A 371 4.22 14.26 22.62
C THR A 371 5.20 14.90 21.65
N PHE A 372 4.67 15.51 20.60
CA PHE A 372 5.43 16.16 19.53
C PHE A 372 4.86 17.57 19.31
N ASN A 373 5.63 18.44 18.67
CA ASN A 373 5.25 19.85 18.53
C ASN A 373 4.25 20.05 17.39
N ASN A 374 4.48 19.38 16.26
CA ASN A 374 3.73 19.66 15.03
C ASN A 374 2.50 18.76 14.84
N PHE A 375 2.40 17.68 15.60
CA PHE A 375 1.27 16.75 15.48
C PHE A 375 0.87 16.08 16.80
N LYS A 376 -0.40 15.68 16.84
CA LYS A 376 -0.95 14.88 17.95
C LYS A 376 -0.90 13.39 17.61
N LEU A 377 -0.51 12.56 18.59
CA LEU A 377 -0.46 11.10 18.48
C LEU A 377 -1.78 10.45 18.86
N HIS A 378 -2.21 9.47 18.07
CA HIS A 378 -3.39 8.65 18.32
C HIS A 378 -3.07 7.18 18.05
N TYR A 379 -3.78 6.28 18.72
CA TYR A 379 -3.67 4.85 18.51
C TYR A 379 -4.99 4.28 17.98
N LEU A 380 -4.91 3.44 16.96
CA LEU A 380 -6.04 2.68 16.45
C LEU A 380 -5.72 1.18 16.56
N ASP A 381 -6.64 0.41 17.13
CA ASP A 381 -6.57 -1.04 17.03
C ASP A 381 -6.66 -1.48 15.56
N ASN A 382 -5.96 -2.55 15.19
CA ASN A 382 -5.94 -3.01 13.81
C ASN A 382 -7.37 -3.38 13.33
N PRO A 383 -7.85 -2.82 12.21
CA PRO A 383 -9.22 -3.04 11.75
C PRO A 383 -9.48 -4.46 11.21
N LEU A 384 -8.44 -5.21 10.81
CA LEU A 384 -8.63 -6.52 10.14
C LEU A 384 -9.36 -7.54 11.00
N GLY A 385 -9.07 -7.60 12.30
CA GLY A 385 -9.75 -8.55 13.20
C GLY A 385 -11.26 -8.32 13.23
N GLU A 386 -11.67 -7.06 13.32
CA GLU A 386 -13.08 -6.65 13.30
C GLU A 386 -13.73 -6.91 11.93
N VAL A 387 -13.02 -6.64 10.83
CA VAL A 387 -13.48 -6.97 9.47
C VAL A 387 -13.80 -8.46 9.33
N MET A 388 -12.87 -9.33 9.76
CA MET A 388 -13.06 -10.79 9.65
C MET A 388 -14.24 -11.26 10.52
N ASP A 389 -14.35 -10.75 11.74
CA ASP A 389 -15.44 -11.10 12.66
C ASP A 389 -16.81 -10.65 12.13
N GLU A 390 -16.91 -9.43 11.57
CA GLU A 390 -18.15 -8.90 11.00
C GLU A 390 -18.57 -9.66 9.73
N TRP A 391 -17.61 -10.04 8.89
CA TRP A 391 -17.87 -10.85 7.69
C TRP A 391 -18.42 -12.23 8.03
N VAL A 392 -17.81 -12.91 9.00
CA VAL A 392 -18.28 -14.23 9.47
C VAL A 392 -19.68 -14.14 10.10
N LYS A 393 -19.97 -13.08 10.85
CA LYS A 393 -21.31 -12.86 11.44
C LYS A 393 -22.41 -12.70 10.37
N GLN A 394 -22.06 -12.26 9.17
CA GLN A 394 -22.98 -12.16 8.03
C GLN A 394 -23.16 -13.50 7.29
N GLY A 395 -22.51 -14.58 7.76
CA GLY A 395 -22.63 -15.92 7.18
C GLY A 395 -21.60 -16.25 6.11
N HIS A 396 -20.61 -15.36 5.90
CA HIS A 396 -19.55 -15.55 4.92
C HIS A 396 -18.31 -16.25 5.49
N LYS A 397 -17.38 -16.64 4.62
CA LYS A 397 -16.11 -17.29 5.01
C LYS A 397 -14.95 -16.30 4.99
N VAL A 398 -14.06 -16.41 5.97
CA VAL A 398 -12.78 -15.65 6.03
C VAL A 398 -11.98 -15.77 4.72
N ALA A 399 -11.98 -16.95 4.11
CA ALA A 399 -11.26 -17.21 2.86
C ALA A 399 -11.69 -16.31 1.68
N GLU A 400 -12.89 -15.73 1.71
CA GLU A 400 -13.38 -14.80 0.68
C GLU A 400 -12.67 -13.43 0.76
N LEU A 401 -12.03 -13.14 1.89
CA LEU A 401 -11.34 -11.87 2.17
C LEU A 401 -9.81 -11.97 2.11
N ILE A 402 -9.26 -13.13 1.74
CA ILE A 402 -7.83 -13.37 1.63
C ILE A 402 -7.45 -13.48 0.14
N ASP A 403 -6.31 -12.94 -0.23
CA ASP A 403 -5.75 -13.08 -1.57
C ASP A 403 -5.56 -14.57 -1.92
N PRO A 404 -6.08 -15.04 -3.07
CA PRO A 404 -6.09 -16.46 -3.38
C PRO A 404 -4.73 -17.00 -3.84
N ILE A 405 -3.75 -16.16 -4.19
CA ILE A 405 -2.43 -16.62 -4.63
C ILE A 405 -1.46 -16.68 -3.46
N ASP A 406 -1.34 -15.60 -2.70
CA ASP A 406 -0.38 -15.58 -1.58
C ASP A 406 -0.96 -16.14 -0.27
N SER A 407 -2.29 -16.14 -0.13
CA SER A 407 -3.00 -16.64 1.03
C SER A 407 -2.64 -15.94 2.35
N LEU A 408 -2.24 -14.67 2.27
CA LEU A 408 -1.83 -13.85 3.39
C LEU A 408 -2.50 -12.48 3.36
N HIS A 409 -2.44 -11.78 2.24
CA HIS A 409 -2.88 -10.39 2.16
C HIS A 409 -4.39 -10.27 2.03
N PRO A 410 -4.99 -9.14 2.47
CA PRO A 410 -6.42 -8.91 2.28
C PRO A 410 -6.76 -8.71 0.80
N SER A 411 -7.82 -9.38 0.33
CA SER A 411 -8.35 -9.21 -1.03
C SER A 411 -8.89 -7.79 -1.26
N GLN A 412 -9.15 -7.39 -2.51
CA GLN A 412 -9.75 -6.08 -2.81
C GLN A 412 -11.11 -5.86 -2.13
N MET A 413 -11.91 -6.92 -1.92
CA MET A 413 -13.13 -6.81 -1.10
C MET A 413 -12.79 -6.45 0.36
N ALA A 414 -11.79 -7.13 0.92
CA ALA A 414 -11.33 -6.85 2.27
C ALA A 414 -10.77 -5.42 2.41
N GLN A 415 -10.09 -4.90 1.38
CA GLN A 415 -9.60 -3.51 1.35
C GLN A 415 -10.73 -2.50 1.60
N ALA A 416 -11.86 -2.64 0.91
CA ALA A 416 -13.01 -1.74 1.13
C ALA A 416 -13.60 -1.86 2.54
N LEU A 417 -13.70 -3.08 3.08
CA LEU A 417 -14.17 -3.31 4.45
C LEU A 417 -13.19 -2.76 5.51
N ILE A 418 -11.89 -2.83 5.26
CA ILE A 418 -10.86 -2.21 6.11
C ILE A 418 -11.09 -0.70 6.15
N THR A 419 -11.33 -0.05 5.01
CA THR A 419 -11.67 1.37 4.95
C THR A 419 -12.90 1.67 5.79
N GLU A 420 -13.97 0.88 5.64
CA GLU A 420 -15.21 1.08 6.39
C GLU A 420 -15.00 1.04 7.90
N VAL A 421 -14.37 -0.03 8.39
CA VAL A 421 -14.12 -0.25 9.81
C VAL A 421 -13.14 0.80 10.36
N ALA A 422 -12.03 1.07 9.65
CA ALA A 422 -11.05 2.07 10.08
C ALA A 422 -11.68 3.46 10.16
N TRP A 423 -12.41 3.88 9.13
CA TRP A 423 -13.09 5.17 9.09
C TRP A 423 -14.14 5.31 10.20
N ARG A 424 -14.96 4.27 10.40
CA ARG A 424 -15.96 4.22 11.48
C ARG A 424 -15.28 4.38 12.84
N ASN A 425 -14.18 3.68 13.07
CA ASN A 425 -13.45 3.71 14.33
C ASN A 425 -12.75 5.06 14.55
N ILE A 426 -12.19 5.67 13.50
CA ILE A 426 -11.64 7.03 13.56
C ILE A 426 -12.73 8.05 13.88
N LYS A 427 -13.88 8.02 13.18
CA LYS A 427 -15.00 8.94 13.47
C LYS A 427 -15.53 8.79 14.90
N LYS A 428 -15.52 7.57 15.43
CA LYS A 428 -15.97 7.31 16.80
C LYS A 428 -14.99 7.82 17.86
N GLN A 429 -13.69 7.65 17.64
CA GLN A 429 -12.66 7.89 18.66
C GLN A 429 -12.00 9.27 18.52
N PHE A 430 -11.76 9.73 17.29
CA PHE A 430 -10.97 10.91 16.98
C PHE A 430 -11.56 11.72 15.80
N PRO A 431 -12.87 12.07 15.78
CA PRO A 431 -13.51 12.67 14.61
C PRO A 431 -12.82 13.95 14.10
N TYR A 432 -12.20 14.72 15.00
CA TYR A 432 -11.50 15.97 14.68
C TYR A 432 -10.26 15.77 13.79
N ILE A 433 -9.67 14.57 13.70
CA ILE A 433 -8.47 14.36 12.86
C ILE A 433 -8.80 14.34 11.37
N LEU A 434 -10.07 14.08 11.01
CA LEU A 434 -10.55 14.02 9.62
C LEU A 434 -10.88 15.41 9.05
N GLY A 435 -10.93 16.44 9.91
CA GLY A 435 -11.39 17.77 9.52
C GLY A 435 -12.91 17.91 9.48
N GLU A 436 -13.37 19.07 9.02
CA GLU A 436 -14.79 19.38 8.86
C GLU A 436 -15.20 19.25 7.40
N GLU A 437 -16.50 19.02 7.17
CA GLU A 437 -17.05 19.03 5.83
C GLU A 437 -16.98 20.45 5.25
N ASN A 438 -16.42 20.59 4.04
CA ASN A 438 -16.33 21.88 3.38
C ASN A 438 -17.70 22.27 2.80
N PRO A 439 -18.32 23.38 3.27
CA PRO A 439 -19.64 23.81 2.79
C PRO A 439 -19.65 24.19 1.30
N ASN A 440 -18.48 24.38 0.69
CA ASN A 440 -18.33 24.76 -0.71
C ASN A 440 -18.13 23.57 -1.65
N ASN A 441 -18.19 22.31 -1.17
CA ASN A 441 -17.96 21.13 -2.00
C ASN A 441 -18.83 21.10 -3.28
N ASP A 442 -20.14 21.38 -3.15
CA ASP A 442 -21.04 21.43 -4.30
C ASP A 442 -20.65 22.54 -5.29
N LYS A 443 -20.19 23.69 -4.77
CA LYS A 443 -19.73 24.80 -5.60
C LYS A 443 -18.43 24.50 -6.32
N ILE A 444 -17.50 23.79 -5.65
CA ILE A 444 -16.26 23.31 -6.25
C ILE A 444 -16.58 22.37 -7.41
N ILE A 445 -17.50 21.42 -7.23
CA ILE A 445 -17.93 20.50 -8.29
C ILE A 445 -18.60 21.25 -9.45
N GLU A 446 -19.46 22.24 -9.15
CA GLU A 446 -20.12 23.06 -10.18
C GLU A 446 -19.11 23.83 -11.05
N LEU A 447 -18.05 24.38 -10.43
CA LEU A 447 -17.07 25.22 -11.11
C LEU A 447 -15.94 24.43 -11.78
N PHE A 448 -15.47 23.36 -11.15
CA PHE A 448 -14.24 22.65 -11.52
C PHE A 448 -14.46 21.18 -11.89
N GLY A 449 -15.70 20.67 -11.83
CA GLY A 449 -16.04 19.31 -12.24
C GLY A 449 -15.30 18.25 -11.43
N ASP A 450 -14.47 17.46 -12.11
CA ASP A 450 -13.63 16.41 -11.53
C ASP A 450 -12.26 16.91 -11.05
N GLN A 451 -12.06 18.24 -11.04
CA GLN A 451 -10.82 18.89 -10.60
C GLN A 451 -9.58 18.42 -11.39
N GLY A 452 -9.77 18.06 -12.67
CA GLY A 452 -8.69 17.60 -13.53
C GLY A 452 -8.31 16.13 -13.33
N GLY A 453 -9.11 15.37 -12.58
CA GLY A 453 -8.91 13.94 -12.33
C GLY A 453 -7.61 13.64 -11.58
N HIS A 454 -7.19 12.37 -11.59
CA HIS A 454 -6.00 11.86 -10.92
C HIS A 454 -4.94 11.38 -11.89
#